data_AF-A0A2W2EPI6-F1
#
_entry.id   AF-A0A2W2EPI6-F1
#
_cell.length_a   1.000
_cell.length_b   1.000
_cell.length_c   1.000
_cell.angle_alpha   90.00
_cell.angle_beta   90.00
_cell.angle_gamma   90.00
#
_symmetry.space_group_name_H-M   'P 1'
#
loop_
_entity.id
_entity.type
_entity.pdbx_description
1 polymer ?
#
loop_
_entity_poly.entity_id
_entity_poly.type
_entity_poly.pdbx_seq_one_letter_code
_entity_poly.pdbx_strand_id
1 'polypeptide(L)'
;MVVGESVVVKWLTPPAPLPHPALDIFPHLVAAGFRGTAPPYAALTAVLDGREHLLALVTGYLPEARDGWEWCVDDAEAGRTAFAADLGHLTADLHLALSTFPEPLDPEPRVAGGRAPSAGGVLDAGG
;
A
#
# COMPACT_ATOMS: atom_id res chain seq x y z
N MET A 1 -5.00 -10.50 10.64
CA MET A 1 -5.38 -11.08 11.94
C MET A 1 -5.61 -9.95 12.92
N VAL A 2 -6.75 -9.89 13.62
CA VAL A 2 -6.97 -8.92 14.71
C VAL A 2 -6.47 -9.55 16.02
N VAL A 3 -5.76 -8.78 16.85
CA VAL A 3 -5.28 -9.24 18.17
C VAL A 3 -5.83 -8.31 19.24
N GLY A 4 -6.53 -8.89 20.22
CA GLY A 4 -7.03 -8.18 21.40
C GLY A 4 -7.87 -6.94 21.08
N GLU A 5 -8.59 -6.95 19.95
CA GLU A 5 -9.41 -5.82 19.46
C GLU A 5 -8.65 -4.48 19.35
N SER A 6 -7.32 -4.53 19.28
CA SER A 6 -6.47 -3.32 19.36
C SER A 6 -5.60 -3.13 18.14
N VAL A 7 -5.15 -4.23 17.51
CA VAL A 7 -4.24 -4.18 16.37
C VAL A 7 -4.60 -5.18 15.28
N VAL A 8 -4.25 -4.85 14.05
CA VAL A 8 -4.28 -5.74 12.89
C VAL A 8 -2.86 -6.12 12.53
N VAL A 9 -2.59 -7.42 12.50
CA VAL A 9 -1.35 -8.00 11.97
C VAL A 9 -1.60 -8.50 10.55
N LYS A 10 -0.88 -7.90 9.59
CA LYS A 10 -0.82 -8.32 8.19
C LYS A 10 0.45 -9.14 7.99
N TRP A 11 0.31 -10.46 7.91
CA TRP A 11 1.39 -11.38 7.57
C TRP A 11 1.68 -11.34 6.07
N LEU A 12 2.97 -11.31 5.71
CA LEU A 12 3.43 -11.43 4.34
C LEU A 12 3.67 -12.90 4.05
N THR A 13 2.99 -13.43 3.02
CA THR A 13 3.12 -14.84 2.63
C THR A 13 3.32 -14.91 1.11
N PRO A 14 4.56 -15.15 0.64
CA PRO A 14 5.78 -15.39 1.44
C PRO A 14 6.31 -14.12 2.15
N PRO A 15 7.21 -14.26 3.14
CA PRO A 15 7.98 -13.13 3.68
C PRO A 15 8.68 -12.35 2.58
N ALA A 16 8.71 -11.00 2.70
CA ALA A 16 9.34 -10.15 1.69
C ALA A 16 10.79 -9.84 2.07
N PRO A 17 11.78 -9.97 1.17
CA PRO A 17 13.15 -9.58 1.46
C PRO A 17 13.25 -8.07 1.71
N LEU A 18 14.20 -7.66 2.55
CA LEU A 18 14.56 -6.26 2.72
C LEU A 18 15.55 -5.79 1.65
N PRO A 19 15.54 -4.49 1.26
CA PRO A 19 14.70 -3.41 1.79
C PRO A 19 13.24 -3.48 1.33
N HIS A 20 12.30 -3.09 2.20
CA HIS A 20 10.86 -3.07 1.89
C HIS A 20 10.28 -1.66 2.10
N PRO A 21 9.65 -1.04 1.08
CA PRO A 21 9.26 0.37 1.13
C PRO A 21 8.37 0.77 2.31
N ALA A 22 7.52 -0.14 2.78
CA ALA A 22 6.65 0.13 3.94
C ALA A 22 7.42 0.44 5.23
N LEU A 23 8.67 -0.03 5.37
CA LEU A 23 9.49 0.24 6.54
C LEU A 23 10.04 1.67 6.55
N ASP A 24 10.13 2.31 5.38
CA ASP A 24 10.60 3.68 5.26
C ASP A 24 9.42 4.67 5.14
N ILE A 25 8.40 4.31 4.36
CA ILE A 25 7.24 5.16 4.09
C ILE A 25 6.40 5.41 5.35
N PHE A 26 6.09 4.39 6.16
CA PHE A 26 5.21 4.60 7.32
C PHE A 26 5.84 5.49 8.40
N PRO A 27 7.11 5.30 8.81
CA PRO A 27 7.76 6.25 9.72
C PRO A 27 7.82 7.67 9.14
N HIS A 28 8.06 7.81 7.83
CA HIS A 28 8.06 9.12 7.18
C HIS A 28 6.70 9.80 7.25
N LEU A 29 5.61 9.10 6.93
CA LEU A 29 4.26 9.65 7.01
C LEU A 29 3.94 10.14 8.42
N VAL A 30 4.32 9.38 9.45
CA VAL A 30 4.16 9.79 10.86
C VAL A 30 5.01 11.03 11.16
N ALA A 31 6.27 11.07 10.72
CA ALA A 31 7.17 12.21 10.95
C ALA A 31 6.71 13.48 10.22
N ALA A 32 6.14 13.34 9.03
CA ALA A 32 5.53 14.42 8.25
C ALA A 32 4.17 14.89 8.81
N GLY A 33 3.67 14.25 9.88
CA GLY A 33 2.44 14.62 10.55
C GLY A 33 1.16 14.09 9.89
N PHE A 34 1.26 13.17 8.93
CA PHE A 34 0.08 12.54 8.32
C PHE A 34 -0.61 11.61 9.32
N ARG A 35 -1.91 11.83 9.55
CA ARG A 35 -2.72 11.10 10.54
C ARG A 35 -3.80 10.22 9.92
N GLY A 36 -3.84 10.11 8.59
CA GLY A 36 -4.83 9.32 7.86
C GLY A 36 -4.63 7.81 7.95
N THR A 37 -3.56 7.37 8.60
CA THR A 37 -3.29 5.96 8.81
C THR A 37 -3.52 5.61 10.30
N ALA A 38 -4.15 4.47 10.60
CA ALA A 38 -4.40 3.97 11.97
C ALA A 38 -3.13 3.55 12.77
N PRO A 39 -2.68 4.31 13.79
CA PRO A 39 -1.56 3.92 14.66
C PRO A 39 -1.95 2.81 15.64
N PRO A 40 -1.02 2.00 16.17
CA PRO A 40 0.45 2.07 16.00
C PRO A 40 0.94 1.51 14.67
N TYR A 41 2.16 1.86 14.24
CA TYR A 41 2.89 1.21 13.15
C TYR A 41 4.05 0.41 13.71
N ALA A 42 4.07 -0.90 13.46
CA ALA A 42 5.23 -1.73 13.75
C ALA A 42 5.46 -2.75 12.65
N ALA A 43 6.70 -3.24 12.56
CA ALA A 43 7.09 -4.29 11.64
C ALA A 43 7.78 -5.42 12.40
N LEU A 44 7.55 -6.64 11.95
CA LEU A 44 8.25 -7.84 12.42
C LEU A 44 9.19 -8.31 11.32
N THR A 45 10.50 -8.30 11.58
CA THR A 45 11.52 -8.83 10.66
C THR A 45 12.18 -10.08 11.22
N ALA A 46 12.73 -10.91 10.33
CA ALA A 46 13.56 -12.05 10.71
C ALA A 46 14.60 -12.34 9.62
N VAL A 47 15.70 -12.98 10.00
CA VAL A 47 16.71 -13.50 9.06
C VAL A 47 16.29 -14.89 8.61
N LEU A 48 16.07 -15.06 7.32
CA LEU A 48 15.77 -16.34 6.66
C LEU A 48 16.86 -16.60 5.61
N ASP A 49 17.49 -17.77 5.64
CA ASP A 49 18.56 -18.15 4.72
C ASP A 49 19.68 -17.10 4.59
N GLY A 50 20.04 -16.48 5.73
CA GLY A 50 21.10 -15.47 5.80
C GLY A 50 20.72 -14.08 5.26
N ARG A 51 19.44 -13.83 4.94
CA ARG A 51 18.94 -12.52 4.50
C ARG A 51 17.79 -12.02 5.37
N GLU A 52 17.74 -10.73 5.64
CA GLU A 52 16.65 -10.13 6.41
C GLU A 52 15.37 -10.03 5.57
N HIS A 53 14.24 -10.40 6.18
CA HIS A 53 12.92 -10.37 5.58
C HIS A 53 11.91 -9.70 6.50
N LEU A 54 10.96 -8.98 5.90
CA LEU A 54 9.73 -8.53 6.53
C LEU A 54 8.72 -9.68 6.61
N LEU A 55 8.33 -10.06 7.81
CA LEU A 55 7.34 -11.10 8.08
C LEU A 55 5.93 -10.54 8.19
N ALA A 56 5.77 -9.40 8.87
CA ALA A 56 4.47 -8.79 9.10
C ALA A 56 4.53 -7.28 9.32
N LEU A 57 3.42 -6.62 9.01
CA LEU A 57 3.13 -5.24 9.38
C LEU A 57 1.99 -5.23 10.42
N VAL A 58 2.11 -4.37 11.42
CA VAL A 58 1.12 -4.19 12.49
C VAL A 58 0.58 -2.77 12.43
N THR A 59 -0.74 -2.64 12.37
CA THR A 59 -1.47 -1.36 12.40
C THR A 59 -2.50 -1.34 13.51
N GLY A 60 -3.01 -0.16 13.88
CA GLY A 60 -4.18 -0.06 14.75
C GLY A 60 -5.40 -0.76 14.15
N TYR A 61 -6.22 -1.39 15.00
CA TYR A 61 -7.54 -1.87 14.61
C TYR A 61 -8.58 -0.78 14.82
N LEU A 62 -9.46 -0.61 13.83
CA LEU A 62 -10.56 0.35 13.87
C LEU A 62 -11.87 -0.45 13.82
N PRO A 63 -12.53 -0.74 14.96
CA PRO A 63 -13.69 -1.61 15.02
C PRO A 63 -14.89 -1.09 14.22
N GLU A 64 -15.07 0.23 14.19
CA GLU A 64 -16.17 0.90 13.48
C GLU A 64 -15.83 1.23 12.02
N ALA A 65 -14.66 0.80 11.52
CA ALA A 65 -14.30 1.05 10.13
C ALA A 65 -15.13 0.17 9.19
N ARG A 66 -15.81 0.82 8.25
CA ARG A 66 -16.46 0.16 7.12
C ARG A 66 -15.48 -0.02 5.97
N ASP A 67 -15.76 -0.98 5.10
CA ASP A 67 -15.07 -1.06 3.81
C ASP A 67 -15.33 0.22 3.00
N GLY A 68 -14.25 0.86 2.54
CA GLY A 68 -14.34 2.16 1.87
C GLY A 68 -15.02 2.10 0.51
N TRP A 69 -14.94 0.96 -0.19
CA TRP A 69 -15.60 0.79 -1.49
C TRP A 69 -17.10 0.62 -1.30
N GLU A 70 -17.52 -0.31 -0.44
CA GLU A 70 -18.93 -0.56 -0.16
C GLU A 70 -19.64 0.71 0.32
N TRP A 71 -19.05 1.42 1.28
CA TRP A 71 -19.61 2.69 1.77
C TRP A 71 -19.73 3.74 0.66
N CYS A 72 -18.67 3.95 -0.14
CA CYS A 72 -18.71 4.96 -1.20
C CYS A 72 -19.75 4.62 -2.27
N VAL A 73 -19.91 3.34 -2.63
CA VAL A 73 -20.92 2.89 -3.59
C VAL A 73 -22.32 3.12 -3.04
N ASP A 74 -22.60 2.68 -1.81
CA ASP A 74 -23.91 2.87 -1.16
C ASP A 74 -24.34 4.35 -1.14
N ASP A 75 -23.40 5.23 -0.77
CA ASP A 75 -23.66 6.67 -0.70
C ASP A 75 -23.84 7.29 -2.09
N ALA A 76 -23.02 6.89 -3.07
CA ALA A 76 -23.13 7.37 -4.45
C ALA A 76 -24.45 6.93 -5.11
N GLU A 77 -24.86 5.67 -4.95
CA GLU A 77 -26.14 5.15 -5.47
C GLU A 77 -27.34 5.86 -4.83
N ALA A 78 -27.24 6.26 -3.57
CA ALA A 78 -28.23 7.07 -2.89
C ALA A 78 -28.14 8.59 -3.18
N GLY A 79 -27.26 9.01 -4.09
CA GLY A 79 -27.08 10.40 -4.51
C GLY A 79 -26.30 11.29 -3.51
N ARG A 80 -25.66 10.70 -2.50
CA ARG A 80 -24.84 11.40 -1.50
C ARG A 80 -23.36 11.31 -1.89
N THR A 81 -22.80 12.36 -2.47
CA THR A 81 -21.39 12.36 -2.92
C THR A 81 -20.47 13.25 -2.08
N ALA A 82 -20.97 13.81 -0.97
CA ALA A 82 -20.21 14.71 -0.12
C ALA A 82 -18.89 14.10 0.41
N PHE A 83 -18.86 12.77 0.61
CA PHE A 83 -17.66 12.03 1.04
C PHE A 83 -16.47 12.21 0.08
N ALA A 84 -16.73 12.48 -1.20
CA ALA A 84 -15.68 12.55 -2.22
C ALA A 84 -14.73 13.72 -1.99
N ALA A 85 -15.23 14.85 -1.48
CA ALA A 85 -14.40 16.01 -1.15
C ALA A 85 -13.45 15.70 0.02
N ASP A 86 -13.96 15.08 1.08
CA ASP A 86 -13.16 14.71 2.25
C ASP A 86 -12.10 13.67 1.90
N LEU A 87 -12.46 12.66 1.10
CA LEU A 87 -11.50 11.66 0.58
C LEU A 87 -10.44 12.33 -0.32
N GLY A 88 -10.85 13.31 -1.12
CA GLY A 88 -9.95 14.11 -1.95
C GLY A 88 -8.92 14.88 -1.13
N HIS A 89 -9.35 15.56 -0.06
CA HIS A 89 -8.45 16.25 0.86
C HIS A 89 -7.51 15.27 1.58
N LEU A 90 -8.03 14.16 2.10
CA LEU A 90 -7.20 13.13 2.75
C LEU A 90 -6.12 12.58 1.82
N THR A 91 -6.47 12.37 0.54
CA THR A 91 -5.54 11.90 -0.49
C THR A 91 -4.51 12.98 -0.85
N ALA A 92 -4.93 14.24 -0.93
CA ALA A 92 -4.01 15.36 -1.16
C ALA A 92 -2.99 15.49 -0.02
N ASP A 93 -3.43 15.40 1.24
CA ASP A 93 -2.56 15.42 2.41
C ASP A 93 -1.55 14.27 2.40
N LEU A 94 -1.99 13.06 2.02
CA LEU A 94 -1.10 11.91 1.83
C LEU A 94 -0.03 12.21 0.78
N HIS A 95 -0.42 12.74 -0.38
CA HIS A 95 0.52 13.07 -1.45
C HIS A 95 1.50 14.19 -1.04
N LEU A 96 1.03 15.21 -0.34
CA LEU A 96 1.90 16.27 0.19
C LEU A 96 2.93 15.71 1.18
N ALA A 97 2.51 14.83 2.09
CA ALA A 97 3.45 14.15 2.99
C ALA A 97 4.48 13.31 2.22
N LEU A 98 4.03 12.51 1.23
CA LEU A 98 4.91 11.69 0.40
C LEU A 98 5.84 12.51 -0.50
N SER A 99 5.46 13.74 -0.89
CA SER A 99 6.31 14.62 -1.71
C SER A 99 7.60 15.05 -0.99
N THR A 100 7.64 14.91 0.33
CA THR A 100 8.82 15.19 1.16
C THR A 100 9.65 13.94 1.45
N PHE A 101 9.21 12.77 0.97
CA PHE A 101 9.93 11.50 1.16
C PHE A 101 11.26 11.55 0.39
N PRO A 102 12.39 11.24 1.04
CA PRO A 102 13.69 11.30 0.39
C PRO A 102 13.76 10.31 -0.78
N GLU A 103 14.34 10.74 -1.90
CA GLU A 103 14.69 9.82 -2.98
C GLU A 103 15.75 8.82 -2.48
N PRO A 104 15.69 7.54 -2.89
CA PRO A 104 16.73 6.58 -2.56
C PRO A 104 18.11 7.09 -3.00
N LEU A 105 19.10 7.02 -2.10
CA LEU A 105 20.46 7.47 -2.38
C LEU A 105 21.12 6.68 -3.53
N ASP A 106 20.63 5.48 -3.81
CA ASP A 106 21.01 4.65 -4.96
C ASP A 106 19.74 4.09 -5.64
N PRO A 107 19.29 4.67 -6.77
CA PRO A 107 18.24 4.05 -7.56
C PRO A 107 18.83 2.79 -8.20
N GLU A 108 18.54 1.61 -7.65
CA GLU A 108 18.68 0.35 -8.37
C GLU A 108 18.10 0.54 -9.79
N PRO A 109 18.81 0.17 -10.86
CA PRO A 109 18.37 0.41 -12.22
C PRO A 109 17.01 -0.26 -12.42
N ARG A 110 15.97 0.57 -12.52
CA ARG A 110 14.63 0.09 -12.84
C ARG A 110 14.71 -0.54 -14.22
N VAL A 111 14.60 -1.86 -14.29
CA VAL A 111 14.42 -2.55 -15.57
C VAL A 111 13.13 -2.00 -16.17
N ALA A 112 13.25 -1.06 -17.10
CA ALA A 112 12.12 -0.56 -17.86
C ALA A 112 11.46 -1.79 -18.49
N GLY A 113 10.21 -2.05 -18.13
CA GLY A 113 9.44 -3.17 -18.66
C GLY A 113 9.46 -3.08 -20.17
N GLY A 114 10.29 -3.91 -20.80
CA GLY A 114 10.35 -4.01 -22.25
C GLY A 114 8.97 -4.37 -22.75
N ARG A 115 8.44 -3.57 -23.67
CA ARG A 115 7.19 -3.87 -24.37
C ARG A 115 7.31 -5.26 -24.96
N ALA A 116 6.53 -6.20 -24.44
CA ALA A 116 6.44 -7.54 -25.00
C ALA A 116 6.09 -7.41 -26.50
N PRO A 117 6.85 -8.04 -27.41
CA PRO A 117 6.48 -8.03 -28.82
C PRO A 117 5.13 -8.73 -28.95
N SER A 118 4.16 -8.02 -29.53
CA SER A 118 2.87 -8.59 -29.87
C SER A 118 3.08 -9.75 -30.83
N ALA A 119 2.80 -10.97 -30.38
CA ALA A 119 2.75 -12.15 -31.23
C ALA A 119 1.57 -12.02 -32.20
N GLY A 120 1.78 -11.31 -33.30
CA GLY A 120 0.90 -11.30 -34.46
C GLY A 120 1.19 -12.54 -35.30
N GLY A 121 0.69 -13.69 -34.87
CA GLY A 121 0.67 -14.92 -35.65
C GLY A 121 -0.75 -15.45 -35.70
N VAL A 122 -1.51 -15.04 -36.71
CA VAL A 122 -2.74 -15.74 -37.10
C VAL A 122 -2.51 -16.34 -38.48
N LEU A 123 -2.66 -17.67 -38.51
CA LEU A 123 -2.74 -18.53 -39.67
C LEU A 123 -4.04 -18.26 -40.43
N ASP A 124 -3.98 -18.17 -41.76
CA ASP A 124 -5.08 -18.46 -42.69
C ASP A 124 -4.42 -18.97 -43.98
N ALA A 125 -4.25 -20.27 -44.19
CA ALA A 125 -5.19 -21.26 -44.72
C ALA A 125 -5.74 -20.91 -46.13
N GLY A 126 -5.15 -21.56 -47.15
CA GLY A 126 -5.84 -22.12 -48.31
C GLY A 126 -6.51 -21.19 -49.33
N GLY A 127 -5.98 -21.19 -50.57
CA GLY A 127 -6.64 -20.67 -51.76
C GLY A 127 -5.67 -20.33 -52.87
#